data_AF-A0A846G595-F1
#
_entry.id   AF-A0A846G595-F1
#
_cell.length_a   1.000
_cell.length_b   1.000
_cell.length_c   1.000
_cell.angle_alpha   90.00
_cell.angle_beta   90.00
_cell.angle_gamma   90.00
#
_symmetry.space_group_name_H-M   'P 1'
#
loop_
_entity.id
_entity.type
_entity.pdbx_description
1 polymer ?
#
loop_
_entity_poly.entity_id
_entity_poly.type
_entity_poly.pdbx_seq_one_letter_code
_entity_poly.pdbx_strand_id
1 'polypeptide(L)'
;NQENGSSQLRVLPAQKLRSYLKQKLPEYMVPLTYVLLEDLPLTANGKVDRKALPVIDFGSLSQDFVAPETATQKELAHIWVQILDLEKVGIHDNFFDLGDSLIATQIVSRICDTFEVEFPLINLFESPTIQELSNIIDNMIWADSATVSGDRDILESGEI
;
A
#
# COMPACT_ATOMS: atom_id res chain seq x y z
N ASN A 1 3.37 56.46 -7.80
CA ASN A 1 3.89 56.01 -9.10
C ASN A 1 4.78 54.80 -8.81
N GLN A 2 4.24 53.59 -9.06
CA GLN A 2 4.92 52.30 -9.26
C GLN A 2 5.81 51.72 -8.13
N GLU A 3 5.99 50.41 -7.94
CA GLU A 3 5.23 49.15 -8.10
C GLU A 3 6.24 48.03 -7.72
N ASN A 4 5.74 46.88 -7.26
CA ASN A 4 6.36 45.55 -7.39
C ASN A 4 7.56 45.19 -6.49
N GLY A 5 7.23 44.65 -5.32
CA GLY A 5 8.02 43.63 -4.62
C GLY A 5 7.25 42.30 -4.60
N SER A 6 6.77 41.85 -5.76
CA SER A 6 6.06 40.57 -5.90
C SER A 6 7.00 39.43 -5.52
N SER A 7 6.84 38.87 -4.32
CA SER A 7 7.46 37.61 -3.92
C SER A 7 6.97 36.51 -4.88
N GLN A 8 7.73 36.27 -5.94
CA GLN A 8 7.48 35.13 -6.84
C GLN A 8 7.57 33.86 -6.00
N LEU A 9 6.42 33.22 -5.74
CA LEU A 9 6.34 31.87 -5.20
C LEU A 9 7.18 30.96 -6.11
N ARG A 10 8.34 30.56 -5.61
CA ARG A 10 9.26 29.73 -6.38
C ARG A 10 8.68 28.31 -6.43
N VAL A 11 7.98 28.00 -7.51
CA VAL A 11 7.41 26.67 -7.73
C VAL A 11 8.55 25.65 -7.76
N LEU A 12 8.53 24.73 -6.79
CA LEU A 12 9.45 23.60 -6.79
C LEU A 12 8.93 22.53 -7.76
N PRO A 13 9.78 22.00 -8.65
CA PRO A 13 9.41 20.85 -9.47
C PRO A 13 8.98 19.67 -8.59
N ALA A 14 7.90 18.98 -8.97
CA ALA A 14 7.38 17.81 -8.25
C ALA A 14 8.47 16.76 -7.96
N GLN A 15 9.39 16.55 -8.91
CA GLN A 15 10.51 15.62 -8.73
C GLN A 15 11.42 16.00 -7.55
N LYS A 16 11.66 17.29 -7.31
CA LYS A 16 12.50 17.74 -6.18
C LYS A 16 11.79 17.52 -4.84
N LEU A 17 10.48 17.79 -4.78
CA LEU A 17 9.66 17.49 -3.61
C LEU A 17 9.66 15.99 -3.31
N ARG A 18 9.44 15.15 -4.34
CA ARG A 18 9.48 13.70 -4.22
C ARG A 18 10.83 13.20 -3.71
N SER A 19 11.94 13.64 -4.30
CA SER A 19 13.28 13.23 -3.87
C SER A 19 13.63 13.68 -2.45
N TYR A 20 13.11 14.83 -2.00
CA TYR A 20 13.27 15.30 -0.63
C TYR A 20 12.47 14.44 0.36
N LEU A 21 11.20 14.14 0.02
CA LEU A 21 10.34 13.32 0.87
C LEU A 21 10.85 11.88 0.99
N LYS A 22 11.37 11.28 -0.09
CA LYS A 22 11.99 9.95 -0.07
C LYS A 22 13.16 9.80 0.92
N GLN A 23 13.83 10.89 1.28
CA GLN A 23 14.92 10.85 2.27
C GLN A 23 14.42 10.85 3.72
N LYS A 24 13.13 11.15 3.94
CA LYS A 24 12.52 11.37 5.26
C LYS A 24 11.33 10.47 5.54
N LEU A 25 10.71 9.96 4.49
CA LEU A 25 9.50 9.17 4.53
C LEU A 25 9.76 7.84 3.81
N PRO A 26 9.19 6.74 4.32
CA PRO A 26 9.07 5.50 3.56
C PRO A 26 8.40 5.74 2.20
N GLU A 27 8.72 4.90 1.21
CA GLU A 27 8.23 5.00 -0.19
C GLU A 27 6.70 5.20 -0.25
N TYR A 28 5.95 4.47 0.58
CA TYR A 28 4.48 4.48 0.61
C TYR A 28 3.86 5.75 1.21
N MET A 29 4.62 6.57 1.93
CA MET A 29 4.17 7.87 2.44
C MET A 29 4.50 9.02 1.48
N VAL A 30 5.20 8.73 0.37
CA VAL A 30 5.55 9.74 -0.62
C VAL A 30 4.40 9.88 -1.62
N PRO A 31 3.78 11.07 -1.75
CA PRO A 31 2.66 11.28 -2.67
C PRO A 31 3.00 10.92 -4.12
N LEU A 32 2.05 10.27 -4.80
CA LEU A 32 2.16 9.93 -6.22
C LEU A 32 2.09 11.17 -7.12
N THR A 33 1.23 12.13 -6.76
CA THR A 33 0.98 13.35 -7.54
C THR A 33 1.00 14.58 -6.64
N TYR A 34 1.43 15.70 -7.20
CA TYR A 34 1.45 17.00 -6.55
C TYR A 34 0.65 17.99 -7.40
N VAL A 35 -0.33 18.66 -6.79
CA VAL A 35 -1.13 19.70 -7.45
C VAL A 35 -0.72 21.05 -6.87
N LEU A 36 -0.29 21.96 -7.74
CA LEU A 36 -0.04 23.35 -7.33
C LEU A 36 -1.37 24.08 -7.23
N LEU A 37 -1.62 24.68 -6.07
CA LEU A 37 -2.72 25.59 -5.83
C LEU A 37 -2.17 26.98 -5.58
N GLU A 38 -2.80 28.00 -6.16
CA GLU A 38 -2.46 29.40 -5.88
C GLU A 38 -2.87 29.76 -4.46
N ASP A 39 -4.05 29.32 -4.04
CA ASP A 39 -4.57 29.46 -2.68
C ASP A 39 -5.28 28.17 -2.24
N LEU A 40 -5.24 27.88 -0.93
CA LEU A 40 -6.00 26.79 -0.36
C LEU A 40 -7.48 27.18 -0.28
N PRO A 41 -8.41 26.36 -0.80
CA PRO A 41 -9.82 26.63 -0.63
C PRO A 41 -10.18 26.53 0.86
N LEU A 42 -10.86 27.55 1.38
CA LEU A 42 -11.27 27.62 2.78
C LEU A 42 -12.79 27.66 2.89
N THR A 43 -13.31 27.01 3.92
CA THR A 43 -14.69 27.17 4.40
C THR A 43 -14.91 28.58 4.96
N ALA A 44 -16.18 28.97 5.16
CA ALA A 44 -16.53 30.24 5.81
C ALA A 44 -15.89 30.44 7.21
N ASN A 45 -15.51 29.35 7.87
CA ASN A 45 -14.83 29.37 9.18
C ASN A 45 -13.30 29.36 9.06
N GLY A 46 -12.73 29.53 7.87
CA GLY A 46 -11.28 29.57 7.63
C GLY A 46 -10.56 28.22 7.66
N LYS A 47 -11.28 27.09 7.81
CA LYS A 47 -10.70 25.74 7.68
C LYS A 47 -10.58 25.34 6.22
N VAL A 48 -9.58 24.52 5.87
CA VAL A 48 -9.45 23.98 4.50
C VAL A 48 -10.72 23.21 4.09
N ASP A 49 -11.31 23.62 2.98
CA ASP A 49 -12.42 22.92 2.35
C ASP A 49 -11.89 21.82 1.44
N ARG A 50 -11.80 20.60 2.00
CA ARG A 50 -11.30 19.43 1.27
C ARG A 50 -12.17 19.05 0.07
N LYS A 51 -13.46 19.39 0.06
CA LYS A 51 -14.37 19.05 -1.05
C LYS A 51 -14.17 19.98 -2.24
N ALA A 52 -13.63 21.18 -2.00
CA ALA A 52 -13.30 22.15 -3.03
C ALA A 52 -11.88 21.98 -3.58
N LEU A 53 -11.08 21.02 -3.06
CA LEU A 53 -9.80 20.69 -3.66
C LEU A 53 -10.00 20.06 -5.05
N PRO A 54 -9.11 20.32 -6.02
CA PRO A 54 -9.17 19.69 -7.32
C PRO A 54 -9.17 18.17 -7.18
N VAL A 55 -10.14 17.52 -7.82
CA VAL A 55 -10.17 16.06 -7.92
C VAL A 55 -9.08 15.64 -8.91
N ILE A 56 -8.18 14.77 -8.47
CA ILE A 56 -7.20 14.13 -9.34
C ILE A 56 -7.88 12.87 -9.87
N ASP A 57 -8.05 12.78 -11.19
CA ASP A 57 -8.53 11.57 -11.83
C ASP A 57 -7.39 10.54 -11.89
N PHE A 58 -7.38 9.62 -10.93
CA PHE A 58 -6.47 8.48 -10.91
C PHE A 58 -6.87 7.38 -11.91
N GLY A 59 -7.99 7.51 -12.63
CA GLY A 59 -8.49 6.52 -13.59
C GLY A 59 -7.59 6.28 -14.80
N SER A 60 -6.57 7.13 -15.02
CA SER A 60 -5.52 6.87 -16.02
C SER A 60 -4.28 6.14 -15.46
N LEU A 61 -4.22 5.99 -14.13
CA LEU A 61 -3.17 5.25 -13.42
C LEU A 61 -3.62 3.85 -13.01
N SER A 62 -4.91 3.51 -13.18
CA SER A 62 -5.37 2.13 -13.06
C SER A 62 -4.66 1.30 -14.12
N GLN A 63 -3.74 0.45 -13.68
CA GLN A 63 -3.20 -0.59 -14.54
C GLN A 63 -4.36 -1.43 -15.08
N ASP A 64 -4.20 -1.97 -16.29
CA ASP A 64 -5.20 -2.87 -16.85
C ASP A 64 -5.56 -3.96 -15.83
N PHE A 65 -6.85 -4.27 -15.69
CA PHE A 65 -7.29 -5.30 -14.77
C PHE A 65 -6.62 -6.64 -15.12
N VAL A 66 -5.79 -7.15 -14.21
CA VAL A 66 -5.18 -8.48 -14.30
C VAL A 66 -5.75 -9.34 -13.17
N ALA A 67 -6.36 -10.46 -13.55
CA ALA A 67 -7.03 -11.34 -12.60
C ALA A 67 -6.03 -12.14 -11.75
N PRO A 68 -6.37 -12.46 -10.48
CA PRO A 68 -5.60 -13.38 -9.64
C PRO A 68 -5.46 -14.78 -10.28
N GLU A 69 -4.24 -15.28 -10.40
CA GLU A 69 -3.95 -16.57 -11.02
C GLU A 69 -3.58 -17.65 -10.00
N THR A 70 -2.69 -17.32 -9.06
CA THR A 70 -2.20 -18.27 -8.04
C THR A 70 -3.21 -18.46 -6.91
N ALA A 71 -3.06 -19.54 -6.13
CA ALA A 71 -3.92 -19.81 -4.98
C ALA A 71 -3.86 -18.67 -3.95
N THR A 72 -2.65 -18.24 -3.59
CA THR A 72 -2.41 -17.13 -2.65
C THR A 72 -3.01 -15.82 -3.17
N GLN A 73 -2.85 -15.50 -4.45
CA GLN A 73 -3.45 -14.31 -5.05
C GLN A 73 -4.98 -14.34 -4.99
N LYS A 74 -5.60 -15.49 -5.31
CA LYS A 74 -7.06 -15.66 -5.29
C LYS A 74 -7.62 -15.48 -3.88
N GLU A 75 -6.96 -16.05 -2.89
CA GLU A 75 -7.39 -15.95 -1.49
C GLU A 75 -7.21 -14.52 -0.96
N LEU A 76 -6.09 -13.86 -1.26
CA LEU A 76 -5.89 -12.44 -0.95
C LEU A 76 -6.96 -11.55 -1.60
N ALA A 77 -7.26 -11.78 -2.87
CA ALA A 77 -8.31 -11.03 -3.58
C ALA A 77 -9.68 -11.25 -2.95
N HIS A 78 -9.97 -12.46 -2.47
CA HIS A 78 -11.21 -12.77 -1.76
C HIS A 78 -11.31 -11.99 -0.44
N ILE A 79 -10.25 -11.99 0.36
CA ILE A 79 -10.16 -11.22 1.62
C ILE A 79 -10.43 -9.73 1.35
N TRP A 80 -9.80 -9.17 0.31
CA TRP A 80 -9.94 -7.77 -0.04
C TRP A 80 -11.36 -7.43 -0.49
N VAL A 81 -11.93 -8.23 -1.41
CA VAL A 81 -13.31 -8.08 -1.89
C VAL A 81 -14.29 -8.06 -0.72
N GLN A 82 -14.15 -8.97 0.23
CA GLN A 82 -15.05 -9.06 1.39
C GLN A 82 -14.92 -7.88 2.35
N ILE A 83 -13.70 -7.43 2.63
CA ILE A 83 -13.44 -6.40 3.64
C ILE A 83 -13.66 -4.99 3.07
N LEU A 84 -13.32 -4.77 1.80
CA LEU A 84 -13.47 -3.48 1.11
C LEU A 84 -14.84 -3.32 0.43
N ASP A 85 -15.69 -4.35 0.44
CA ASP A 85 -17.00 -4.37 -0.21
C ASP A 85 -16.91 -4.03 -1.72
N LEU A 86 -16.03 -4.73 -2.43
CA LEU A 86 -15.75 -4.55 -3.86
C LEU A 86 -16.27 -5.74 -4.67
N GLU A 87 -16.67 -5.53 -5.92
CA GLU A 87 -17.09 -6.65 -6.80
C GLU A 87 -15.90 -7.55 -7.19
N LYS A 88 -14.75 -6.94 -7.48
CA LYS A 88 -13.52 -7.61 -7.89
C LYS A 88 -12.31 -6.71 -7.62
N VAL A 89 -11.14 -7.32 -7.58
CA VAL A 89 -9.87 -6.63 -7.44
C VAL A 89 -8.80 -7.32 -8.29
N GLY A 90 -7.98 -6.53 -8.97
CA GLY A 90 -6.87 -6.98 -9.80
C GLY A 90 -5.58 -7.14 -8.99
N ILE A 91 -4.62 -7.92 -9.50
CA ILE A 91 -3.38 -8.20 -8.76
C ILE A 91 -2.47 -6.99 -8.58
N HIS A 92 -2.66 -5.96 -9.41
CA HIS A 92 -1.89 -4.71 -9.40
C HIS A 92 -2.64 -3.54 -8.75
N ASP A 93 -3.87 -3.76 -8.29
CA ASP A 93 -4.62 -2.72 -7.60
C ASP A 93 -3.95 -2.41 -6.27
N ASN A 94 -3.75 -1.12 -6.01
CA ASN A 94 -3.13 -0.65 -4.79
C ASN A 94 -4.16 -0.58 -3.66
N PHE A 95 -3.85 -1.17 -2.51
CA PHE A 95 -4.70 -1.15 -1.32
C PHE A 95 -5.14 0.27 -0.93
N PHE A 96 -4.23 1.24 -0.96
CA PHE A 96 -4.50 2.60 -0.49
C PHE A 96 -5.30 3.45 -1.48
N ASP A 97 -5.43 2.99 -2.72
CA ASP A 97 -6.35 3.60 -3.69
C ASP A 97 -7.79 3.09 -3.47
N LEU A 98 -7.94 1.89 -2.91
CA LEU A 98 -9.22 1.21 -2.71
C LEU A 98 -9.79 1.34 -1.29
N GLY A 99 -8.93 1.50 -0.29
CA GLY A 99 -9.30 1.49 1.13
C GLY A 99 -8.57 2.54 1.96
N ASP A 100 -8.77 2.48 3.28
CA ASP A 100 -8.11 3.37 4.24
C ASP A 100 -7.23 2.62 5.24
N SER A 101 -6.44 3.39 6.00
CA SER A 101 -5.49 2.83 6.97
C SER A 101 -6.16 2.14 8.16
N LEU A 102 -7.46 2.36 8.43
CA LEU A 102 -8.16 1.69 9.53
C LEU A 102 -8.54 0.27 9.13
N ILE A 103 -8.94 0.07 7.88
CA ILE A 103 -9.28 -1.24 7.31
C ILE A 103 -8.03 -2.10 7.12
N ALA A 104 -6.86 -1.49 6.90
CA ALA A 104 -5.56 -2.17 6.74
C ALA A 104 -5.27 -3.21 7.84
N THR A 105 -5.53 -2.86 9.10
CA THR A 105 -5.32 -3.76 10.24
C THR A 105 -6.24 -4.98 10.20
N GLN A 106 -7.48 -4.82 9.73
CA GLN A 106 -8.44 -5.92 9.60
C GLN A 106 -8.01 -6.88 8.48
N ILE A 107 -7.53 -6.34 7.35
CA ILE A 107 -6.96 -7.15 6.27
C ILE A 107 -5.77 -7.96 6.78
N VAL A 108 -4.82 -7.30 7.45
CA VAL A 108 -3.61 -7.99 7.97
C VAL A 108 -3.98 -9.09 8.96
N SER A 109 -4.90 -8.82 9.90
CA SER A 109 -5.40 -9.85 10.81
C SER A 109 -5.97 -11.05 10.05
N ARG A 110 -6.80 -10.81 9.03
CA ARG A 110 -7.40 -11.88 8.23
C ARG A 110 -6.35 -12.65 7.44
N ILE A 111 -5.32 -11.99 6.91
CA ILE A 111 -4.19 -12.62 6.23
C ILE A 111 -3.46 -13.58 7.19
N CYS A 112 -3.09 -13.10 8.38
CA CYS A 112 -2.42 -13.94 9.38
C CYS A 112 -3.26 -15.19 9.72
N ASP A 113 -4.56 -15.01 9.95
CA ASP A 113 -5.46 -16.12 10.29
C ASP A 113 -5.63 -17.12 9.13
N THR A 114 -5.66 -16.65 7.89
CA THR A 114 -5.98 -17.48 6.71
C THR A 114 -4.78 -18.29 6.23
N PHE A 115 -3.58 -17.69 6.28
CA PHE A 115 -2.36 -18.31 5.79
C PHE A 115 -1.48 -18.89 6.91
N GLU A 116 -1.90 -18.74 8.17
CA GLU A 116 -1.16 -19.18 9.36
C GLU A 116 0.27 -18.59 9.41
N VAL A 117 0.43 -17.34 8.98
CA VAL A 117 1.72 -16.63 8.95
C VAL A 117 1.73 -15.44 9.90
N GLU A 118 2.90 -15.09 10.42
CA GLU A 118 3.11 -13.78 11.06
C GLU A 118 3.35 -12.73 9.97
N PHE A 119 2.30 -11.97 9.63
CA PHE A 119 2.36 -10.92 8.61
C PHE A 119 2.39 -9.52 9.25
N PRO A 120 3.55 -8.83 9.29
CA PRO A 120 3.63 -7.47 9.83
C PRO A 120 2.81 -6.47 9.01
N LEU A 121 2.11 -5.55 9.68
CA LEU A 121 1.35 -4.49 9.02
C LEU A 121 2.21 -3.65 8.07
N ILE A 122 3.49 -3.44 8.37
CA ILE A 122 4.40 -2.68 7.53
C ILE A 122 4.53 -3.27 6.12
N ASN A 123 4.39 -4.59 5.95
CA ASN A 123 4.47 -5.24 4.65
C ASN A 123 3.32 -4.79 3.73
N LEU A 124 2.12 -4.54 4.27
CA LEU A 124 1.01 -4.00 3.50
C LEU A 124 1.29 -2.58 3.01
N PHE A 125 2.04 -1.79 3.78
CA PHE A 125 2.46 -0.46 3.37
C PHE A 125 3.58 -0.50 2.33
N GLU A 126 4.57 -1.38 2.50
CA GLU A 126 5.72 -1.48 1.59
C GLU A 126 5.39 -2.18 0.26
N SER A 127 4.40 -3.06 0.25
CA SER A 127 4.02 -3.89 -0.88
C SER A 127 2.50 -3.92 -1.01
N PRO A 128 1.86 -2.79 -1.42
CA PRO A 128 0.43 -2.59 -1.29
C PRO A 128 -0.40 -3.24 -2.39
N THR A 129 0.13 -4.21 -3.15
CA THR A 129 -0.59 -4.91 -4.22
C THR A 129 -0.68 -6.40 -3.92
N ILE A 130 -1.73 -7.06 -4.41
CA ILE A 130 -1.91 -8.50 -4.21
C ILE A 130 -0.73 -9.30 -4.77
N GLN A 131 -0.18 -8.89 -5.91
CA GLN A 131 0.99 -9.57 -6.49
C GLN A 131 2.19 -9.55 -5.55
N GLU A 132 2.49 -8.41 -4.94
CA GLU A 132 3.64 -8.28 -4.05
C GLU A 132 3.39 -9.00 -2.73
N LEU A 133 2.19 -8.85 -2.16
CA LEU A 133 1.79 -9.54 -0.93
C LEU A 133 1.81 -11.06 -1.07
N SER A 134 1.33 -11.60 -2.20
CA SER A 134 1.34 -13.04 -2.43
C SER A 134 2.76 -13.59 -2.42
N ASN A 135 3.71 -12.87 -3.03
CA ASN A 135 5.11 -13.30 -3.05
C ASN A 135 5.72 -13.33 -1.64
N ILE A 136 5.39 -12.35 -0.79
CA ILE A 136 5.87 -12.31 0.60
C ILE A 136 5.30 -13.50 1.39
N ILE A 137 4.00 -13.75 1.27
CA ILE A 137 3.32 -14.85 1.96
C ILE A 137 3.85 -16.21 1.48
N ASP A 138 3.99 -16.41 0.17
CA ASP A 138 4.53 -17.64 -0.40
C ASP A 138 5.95 -17.93 0.11
N ASN A 139 6.78 -16.90 0.22
CA ASN A 139 8.13 -17.03 0.80
C ASN A 139 8.10 -17.39 2.29
N MET A 140 7.16 -16.83 3.07
CA MET A 140 6.99 -17.16 4.49
C MET A 140 6.55 -18.61 4.68
N ILE A 141 5.55 -19.05 3.92
CA ILE A 141 5.04 -20.44 3.95
C ILE A 141 6.16 -21.41 3.58
N TRP A 142 6.95 -21.10 2.55
CA TRP A 142 8.06 -21.94 2.15
C TRP A 142 9.17 -22.02 3.20
N ALA A 143 9.48 -20.90 3.88
CA ALA A 143 10.47 -20.87 4.95
C ALA A 143 10.06 -21.71 6.17
N ASP A 144 8.79 -21.67 6.56
CA ASP A 144 8.26 -22.48 7.66
C ASP A 144 8.23 -23.99 7.32
N SER A 145 7.95 -24.31 6.06
CA SER A 145 8.03 -25.69 5.55
C SER A 145 9.44 -26.30 5.66
N ALA A 146 10.47 -25.46 5.47
CA ALA A 146 11.87 -25.89 5.45
C ALA A 146 12.45 -26.11 6.86
N THR A 147 12.00 -25.35 7.86
CA THR A 147 12.44 -25.49 9.26
C THR A 147 11.89 -26.77 9.90
N VAL A 148 10.65 -27.16 9.59
CA VAL A 148 10.03 -28.39 10.10
C VAL A 148 10.69 -29.67 9.57
N SER A 149 11.30 -29.62 8.38
CA SER A 149 11.97 -30.78 7.79
C SER A 149 13.40 -31.03 8.30
N GLY A 150 14.02 -30.06 9.00
CA GLY A 150 15.43 -30.13 9.40
C GLY A 150 15.73 -30.85 10.73
N ASP A 151 14.71 -31.17 11.54
CA ASP A 151 14.90 -31.50 12.97
C ASP A 151 14.49 -32.94 13.36
N ARG A 152 14.26 -33.84 12.39
CA ARG A 152 13.75 -35.21 12.65
C ARG A 152 14.77 -36.36 12.52
N ASP A 153 16.04 -36.10 12.23
CA ASP A 153 17.01 -37.17 11.89
C ASP A 153 18.08 -37.52 12.96
N ILE A 154 18.00 -37.03 14.21
CA ILE A 154 19.11 -37.19 15.19
C ILE A 154 18.80 -38.02 16.46
N LEU A 155 17.60 -38.58 16.68
CA LEU A 155 17.29 -39.23 17.97
C LEU A 155 16.86 -40.71 17.94
N GLU A 156 17.33 -41.53 16.99
CA GLU A 156 17.20 -42.99 17.12
C GLU A 156 18.42 -43.74 16.56
N SER A 157 19.54 -43.79 17.30
CA SER A 157 20.39 -44.98 17.36
C SER A 157 21.55 -44.79 18.35
N GLY A 158 21.47 -45.45 19.50
CA GLY A 158 22.60 -45.44 20.44
C GLY A 158 22.39 -46.10 21.81
N GLU A 159 21.41 -47.00 21.97
CA GLU A 159 21.48 -48.03 23.02
C GLU A 159 21.80 -49.36 22.33
N ILE A 160 22.97 -49.91 22.62
CA ILE A 160 23.30 -51.30 23.04
C ILE A 160 24.83 -51.38 23.15
#